data_AF-A0AA97PGF3-F1
#
_entry.id   AF-A0AA97PGF3-F1
#
_cell.length_a   1.000
_cell.length_b   1.000
_cell.length_c   1.000
_cell.angle_alpha   90.00
_cell.angle_beta   90.00
_cell.angle_gamma   90.00
#
_symmetry.space_group_name_H-M   'P 1'
#
loop_
_entity.id
_entity.type
_entity.pdbx_description
1 polymer ?
#
loop_
_entity_poly.entity_id
_entity_poly.type
_entity_poly.pdbx_seq_one_letter_code
_entity_poly.pdbx_strand_id
1 'polypeptide(L)'
;MSPFGDPVWVKDKALANHYPCGQDAATALSRGCIFELATGTWQPPACTHREQNDFFSSQREWEFFVYENLTLGEAHPQTESGGVHDRRNLRAVASHDLPHLGTNVQVWTTWEFHLYRCAWLWKRDVLAANGNITGPIGGRQNCADEALMKENKFAMGDVVAGYRLRFLSCSVPPNFVV
;
A
#
# COMPACT_ATOMS: atom_id res chain seq x y z
N MET A 1 -16.67 -2.55 19.36
CA MET A 1 -17.02 -1.13 19.14
C MET A 1 -15.78 -0.31 19.38
N SER A 2 -15.40 0.52 18.40
CA SER A 2 -14.29 1.47 18.56
C SER A 2 -14.63 2.47 19.68
N PRO A 3 -13.68 2.86 20.55
CA PRO A 3 -13.91 3.88 21.58
C PRO A 3 -14.23 5.27 21.00
N PHE A 4 -14.12 5.45 19.68
CA PHE A 4 -14.45 6.68 18.96
C PHE A 4 -15.82 6.65 18.27
N GLY A 5 -16.64 5.63 18.56
CA GLY A 5 -17.87 5.35 17.82
C GLY A 5 -17.57 4.71 16.46
N ASP A 6 -18.51 3.93 15.96
CA ASP A 6 -18.46 3.48 14.57
C ASP A 6 -18.79 4.70 13.70
N PRO A 7 -17.89 5.17 12.81
CA PRO A 7 -18.11 6.47 12.19
C PRO A 7 -19.21 6.36 11.11
N VAL A 8 -19.86 7.50 10.83
CA VAL A 8 -21.11 7.63 10.05
C VAL A 8 -21.05 7.05 8.61
N TRP A 9 -19.87 6.68 8.11
CA TRP A 9 -19.59 6.30 6.72
C TRP A 9 -20.04 4.90 6.28
N VAL A 10 -20.69 4.09 7.12
CA VAL A 10 -21.21 2.75 6.72
C VAL A 10 -22.39 2.82 5.72
N LYS A 11 -22.84 4.03 5.30
CA LYS A 11 -24.10 4.19 4.56
C LYS A 11 -24.01 4.23 3.03
N ASP A 12 -22.82 4.37 2.44
CA ASP A 12 -22.68 4.27 0.98
C ASP A 12 -22.48 2.83 0.53
N LYS A 13 -23.38 2.34 -0.35
CA LYS A 13 -23.39 0.95 -0.86
C LYS A 13 -22.06 0.49 -1.48
N ALA A 14 -21.17 1.42 -1.86
CA ALA A 14 -19.82 1.12 -2.33
C ALA A 14 -18.93 0.45 -1.26
N LEU A 15 -19.26 0.62 0.03
CA LEU A 15 -18.51 0.03 1.16
C LEU A 15 -19.06 -1.33 1.60
N ALA A 16 -20.22 -1.74 1.08
CA ALA A 16 -20.81 -3.06 1.35
C ALA A 16 -20.19 -4.18 0.50
N ASN A 17 -19.56 -3.85 -0.63
CA ASN A 17 -18.84 -4.81 -1.46
C ASN A 17 -17.40 -4.95 -0.94
N HIS A 18 -16.94 -6.18 -0.72
CA HIS A 18 -15.58 -6.48 -0.27
C HIS A 18 -14.51 -6.03 -1.29
N TYR A 19 -14.90 -5.96 -2.58
CA TYR A 19 -14.05 -5.58 -3.71
C TYR A 19 -14.76 -4.53 -4.59
N PRO A 20 -14.92 -3.28 -4.13
CA PRO A 20 -15.61 -2.26 -4.92
C PRO A 20 -14.88 -1.96 -6.23
N CYS A 21 -13.56 -2.13 -6.27
CA CYS A 21 -12.73 -1.96 -7.46
C CYS A 21 -12.51 -3.26 -8.27
N GLY A 22 -13.16 -4.36 -7.93
CA GLY A 22 -12.93 -5.65 -8.60
C GLY A 22 -11.70 -6.37 -8.09
N GLN A 23 -11.10 -7.25 -8.89
CA GLN A 23 -9.91 -8.04 -8.52
C GLN A 23 -8.78 -7.92 -9.55
N ASP A 24 -8.95 -7.03 -10.52
CA ASP A 24 -8.03 -6.80 -11.62
C ASP A 24 -8.08 -5.33 -12.06
N ALA A 25 -7.00 -4.88 -12.72
CA ALA A 25 -6.82 -3.49 -13.13
C ALA A 25 -7.91 -3.00 -14.08
N ALA A 26 -8.33 -3.85 -15.02
CA ALA A 26 -9.32 -3.48 -16.04
C ALA A 26 -10.69 -3.22 -15.39
N THR A 27 -11.09 -4.09 -14.46
CA THR A 27 -12.30 -3.90 -13.66
C THR A 27 -12.19 -2.62 -12.81
N ALA A 28 -11.07 -2.37 -12.16
CA ALA A 28 -10.87 -1.17 -11.34
C ALA A 28 -11.02 0.12 -12.15
N LEU A 29 -10.37 0.17 -13.32
CA LEU A 29 -10.46 1.29 -14.26
C LEU A 29 -11.90 1.49 -14.77
N SER A 30 -12.58 0.40 -15.17
CA SER A 30 -13.97 0.49 -15.66
C SER A 30 -14.95 1.00 -14.59
N ARG A 31 -14.62 0.82 -13.31
CA ARG A 31 -15.40 1.30 -12.16
C ARG A 31 -14.97 2.69 -11.67
N GLY A 32 -14.04 3.34 -12.34
CA GLY A 32 -13.54 4.67 -11.98
C GLY A 32 -12.69 4.70 -10.71
N CYS A 33 -12.13 3.55 -10.29
CA CYS A 33 -11.21 3.51 -9.17
C CYS A 33 -9.86 4.16 -9.51
N ILE A 34 -9.18 4.59 -8.46
CA ILE A 34 -7.87 5.25 -8.52
C ILE A 34 -6.84 4.33 -7.88
N PHE A 35 -5.70 4.14 -8.53
CA PHE A 35 -4.58 3.42 -7.93
C PHE A 35 -3.77 4.35 -7.02
N GLU A 36 -3.66 3.97 -5.75
CA GLU A 36 -2.92 4.71 -4.73
C GLU A 36 -1.53 4.09 -4.53
N LEU A 37 -0.50 4.76 -5.05
CA LEU A 37 0.86 4.20 -5.12
C LEU A 37 1.43 3.90 -3.74
N ALA A 38 1.24 4.79 -2.75
CA ALA A 38 1.78 4.64 -1.41
C ALA A 38 1.28 3.36 -0.69
N THR A 39 0.07 2.89 -1.02
CA THR A 39 -0.54 1.73 -0.38
C THR A 39 -0.61 0.49 -1.27
N GLY A 40 -0.39 0.65 -2.58
CA GLY A 40 -0.55 -0.40 -3.58
C GLY A 40 -1.98 -0.84 -3.71
N THR A 41 -2.93 0.09 -3.63
CA THR A 41 -4.34 -0.25 -3.59
C THR A 41 -5.14 0.48 -4.66
N TRP A 42 -6.01 -0.26 -5.35
CA TRP A 42 -7.11 0.33 -6.10
C TRP A 42 -8.22 0.71 -5.15
N GLN A 43 -8.59 2.00 -5.13
CA GLN A 43 -9.60 2.53 -4.22
C GLN A 43 -10.69 3.33 -4.95
N PRO A 44 -11.93 3.32 -4.46
CA PRO A 44 -12.96 4.25 -4.91
C PRO A 44 -12.53 5.71 -4.71
N PRO A 45 -12.99 6.65 -5.55
CA PRO A 45 -12.65 8.08 -5.42
C PRO A 45 -12.94 8.68 -4.03
N ALA A 46 -13.99 8.22 -3.35
CA ALA A 46 -14.34 8.67 -2.00
C ALA A 46 -13.28 8.33 -0.92
N CYS A 47 -12.40 7.36 -1.19
CA CYS A 47 -11.33 6.96 -0.28
C CYS A 47 -9.97 7.60 -0.62
N THR A 48 -9.86 8.25 -1.78
CA THR A 48 -8.58 8.71 -2.33
C THR A 48 -8.53 10.22 -2.41
N HIS A 49 -7.53 10.81 -1.76
CA HIS A 49 -7.20 12.21 -1.98
C HIS A 49 -6.29 12.33 -3.20
N ARG A 50 -6.87 12.56 -4.38
CA ARG A 50 -6.14 12.55 -5.67
C ARG A 50 -4.90 13.43 -5.66
N GLU A 51 -4.99 14.67 -5.17
CA GLU A 51 -3.84 15.58 -5.08
C GLU A 51 -2.70 15.01 -4.23
N GLN A 52 -3.02 14.32 -3.13
CA GLN A 52 -1.98 13.73 -2.26
C GLN A 52 -1.33 12.51 -2.91
N ASN A 53 -2.11 11.73 -3.66
CA ASN A 53 -1.62 10.58 -4.41
C ASN A 53 -0.72 11.00 -5.57
N ASP A 54 -1.17 12.00 -6.34
CA ASP A 54 -0.44 12.53 -7.49
C ASP A 54 0.86 13.20 -7.02
N PHE A 55 0.79 13.98 -5.93
CA PHE A 55 1.97 14.55 -5.30
C PHE A 55 2.99 13.48 -4.92
N PHE A 56 2.57 12.44 -4.19
CA PHE A 56 3.48 11.34 -3.77
C PHE A 56 4.12 10.63 -4.97
N SER A 57 3.34 10.39 -6.02
CA SER A 57 3.82 9.74 -7.25
C SER A 57 4.83 10.61 -8.01
N SER A 58 4.68 11.95 -7.95
CA SER A 58 5.57 12.91 -8.63
C SER A 58 6.86 13.23 -7.89
N GLN A 59 6.99 12.88 -6.60
CA GLN A 59 8.16 13.28 -5.82
C GLN A 59 9.44 12.61 -6.32
N ARG A 60 9.34 11.35 -6.77
CA ARG A 60 10.49 10.50 -7.10
C ARG A 60 10.08 9.40 -8.09
N GLU A 61 11.07 8.95 -8.86
CA GLU A 61 11.00 7.70 -9.60
C GLU A 61 11.16 6.52 -8.62
N TRP A 62 10.04 6.10 -8.02
CA TRP A 62 10.03 5.03 -7.03
C TRP A 62 10.44 3.68 -7.63
N GLU A 63 11.39 3.01 -7.00
CA GLU A 63 11.90 1.70 -7.44
C GLU A 63 11.07 0.54 -6.87
N PHE A 64 10.67 -0.38 -7.75
CA PHE A 64 9.98 -1.61 -7.38
C PHE A 64 10.62 -2.81 -8.05
N PHE A 65 10.50 -3.96 -7.41
CA PHE A 65 11.24 -5.16 -7.76
C PHE A 65 10.36 -6.41 -7.63
N VAL A 66 10.54 -7.37 -8.53
CA VAL A 66 9.93 -8.70 -8.44
C VAL A 66 10.99 -9.77 -8.61
N TYR A 67 10.79 -10.92 -7.98
CA TYR A 67 11.51 -12.13 -8.36
C TYR A 67 10.86 -12.69 -9.63
N GLU A 68 11.67 -13.09 -10.62
CA GLU A 68 11.14 -13.52 -11.92
C GLU A 68 10.23 -14.75 -11.84
N ASN A 69 10.38 -15.60 -10.81
CA ASN A 69 9.67 -16.86 -10.67
C ASN A 69 9.00 -17.06 -9.30
N LEU A 70 8.76 -16.00 -8.51
CA LEU A 70 8.11 -16.16 -7.20
C LEU A 70 6.70 -15.59 -7.14
N THR A 71 5.76 -16.41 -6.66
CA THR A 71 4.40 -15.99 -6.30
C THR A 71 4.26 -15.69 -4.81
N LEU A 72 3.18 -15.01 -4.43
CA LEU A 72 2.87 -14.68 -3.05
C LEU A 72 2.73 -15.97 -2.20
N GLY A 73 3.53 -16.06 -1.13
CA GLY A 73 3.51 -17.20 -0.21
C GLY A 73 4.52 -18.31 -0.55
N GLU A 74 5.21 -18.23 -1.69
CA GLU A 74 6.38 -19.06 -1.91
C GLU A 74 7.51 -18.64 -0.96
N ALA A 75 8.22 -19.65 -0.43
CA ALA A 75 9.35 -19.41 0.45
C ALA A 75 10.39 -18.56 -0.30
N HIS A 76 10.49 -17.29 0.06
CA HIS A 76 11.54 -16.41 -0.45
C HIS A 76 12.90 -17.05 -0.11
N PRO A 77 13.91 -16.97 -0.99
CA PRO A 77 15.28 -17.31 -0.62
C PRO A 77 15.59 -16.48 0.61
N GLN A 78 15.64 -17.16 1.76
CA GLN A 78 15.66 -16.54 3.07
C GLN A 78 16.88 -15.61 3.14
N THR A 79 16.66 -14.31 2.99
CA THR A 79 17.39 -13.40 3.87
C THR A 79 16.84 -13.72 5.24
N GLU A 80 17.67 -14.18 6.16
CA GLU A 80 17.28 -14.40 7.55
C GLU A 80 16.36 -13.26 8.00
N SER A 81 15.09 -13.60 8.28
CA SER A 81 14.08 -12.77 8.95
C SER A 81 14.30 -11.24 8.86
N GLY A 82 14.07 -10.65 7.69
CA GLY A 82 14.06 -9.18 7.52
C GLY A 82 15.43 -8.56 7.24
N GLY A 83 16.21 -9.20 6.36
CA GLY A 83 17.44 -8.66 5.76
C GLY A 83 17.20 -7.94 4.43
N VAL A 84 18.29 -7.48 3.82
CA VAL A 84 18.29 -6.78 2.52
C VAL A 84 18.25 -7.79 1.38
N HIS A 85 17.32 -7.62 0.44
CA HIS A 85 17.24 -8.45 -0.76
C HIS A 85 18.36 -8.13 -1.75
N ASP A 86 19.01 -9.17 -2.27
CA ASP A 86 20.02 -9.02 -3.31
C ASP A 86 19.37 -8.63 -4.64
N ARG A 87 19.65 -7.39 -5.10
CA ARG A 87 19.15 -6.82 -6.35
C ARG A 87 19.49 -7.68 -7.58
N ARG A 88 20.53 -8.51 -7.55
CA ARG A 88 20.89 -9.40 -8.68
C ARG A 88 19.86 -10.50 -8.94
N ASN A 89 19.05 -10.83 -7.94
CA ASN A 89 17.96 -11.82 -8.05
C ASN A 89 16.60 -11.16 -8.33
N LEU A 90 16.59 -9.85 -8.58
CA LEU A 90 15.40 -9.05 -8.71
C LEU A 90 15.36 -8.36 -10.08
N ARG A 91 14.16 -8.31 -10.66
CA ARG A 91 13.86 -7.53 -11.85
C ARG A 91 13.15 -6.25 -11.45
N ALA A 92 13.63 -5.11 -11.96
CA ALA A 92 12.96 -3.83 -11.75
C ALA A 92 11.60 -3.80 -12.46
N VAL A 93 10.62 -3.15 -11.83
CA VAL A 93 9.29 -2.89 -12.37
C VAL A 93 9.01 -1.40 -12.24
N ALA A 94 8.54 -0.77 -13.31
CA ALA A 94 8.17 0.63 -13.27
C ALA A 94 6.91 0.84 -12.42
N SER A 95 6.84 1.97 -11.70
CA SER A 95 5.70 2.29 -10.84
C SER A 95 4.36 2.31 -11.60
N HIS A 96 4.36 2.69 -12.87
CA HIS A 96 3.18 2.71 -13.74
C HIS A 96 2.70 1.31 -14.18
N ASP A 97 3.55 0.29 -14.10
CA ASP A 97 3.21 -1.10 -14.43
C ASP A 97 2.58 -1.84 -13.25
N LEU A 98 2.85 -1.39 -12.02
CA LEU A 98 2.34 -1.99 -10.79
C LEU A 98 0.82 -2.22 -10.79
N PRO A 99 -0.03 -1.28 -11.23
CA PRO A 99 -1.47 -1.46 -11.17
C PRO A 99 -1.96 -2.64 -12.01
N HIS A 100 -1.16 -3.09 -12.99
CA HIS A 100 -1.47 -4.16 -13.94
C HIS A 100 -0.92 -5.54 -13.53
N LEU A 101 -0.13 -5.64 -12.46
CA LEU A 101 0.33 -6.93 -11.97
C LEU A 101 -0.80 -7.67 -11.23
N GLY A 102 -0.71 -9.00 -11.23
CA GLY A 102 -1.64 -9.84 -10.47
C GLY A 102 -1.49 -9.67 -8.96
N THR A 103 -2.58 -9.89 -8.22
CA THR A 103 -2.60 -9.84 -6.73
C THR A 103 -1.71 -10.90 -6.08
N ASN A 104 -1.39 -11.96 -6.81
CA ASN A 104 -0.50 -13.04 -6.41
C ASN A 104 1.00 -12.72 -6.64
N VAL A 105 1.35 -11.54 -7.14
CA VAL A 105 2.74 -11.13 -7.34
C VAL A 105 3.25 -10.43 -6.08
N GLN A 106 4.33 -10.94 -5.49
CA GLN A 106 5.01 -10.24 -4.40
C GLN A 106 5.99 -9.22 -4.99
N VAL A 107 5.74 -7.94 -4.70
CA VAL A 107 6.60 -6.82 -5.09
C VAL A 107 7.45 -6.40 -3.89
N TRP A 108 8.65 -5.92 -4.15
CA TRP A 108 9.56 -5.37 -3.15
C TRP A 108 9.93 -3.94 -3.52
N THR A 109 10.26 -3.13 -2.52
CA THR A 109 10.68 -1.74 -2.71
C THR A 109 11.73 -1.36 -1.67
N THR A 110 12.29 -0.18 -1.86
CA THR A 110 13.41 0.32 -1.07
C THR A 110 12.98 0.75 0.33
N TRP A 111 13.96 0.84 1.23
CA TRP A 111 13.77 1.46 2.54
C TRP A 111 13.32 2.92 2.43
N GLU A 112 13.84 3.65 1.45
CA GLU A 112 13.40 5.02 1.18
C GLU A 112 11.90 5.08 0.89
N PHE A 113 11.38 4.24 -0.02
CA PHE A 113 9.95 4.19 -0.29
C PHE A 113 9.15 3.87 0.97
N HIS A 114 9.65 2.94 1.79
CA HIS A 114 9.02 2.56 3.06
C HIS A 114 8.88 3.74 4.03
N LEU A 115 9.92 4.54 4.22
CA LEU A 115 9.85 5.72 5.10
C LEU A 115 8.84 6.76 4.58
N TYR A 116 8.86 7.03 3.27
CA TYR A 116 7.98 8.02 2.66
C TYR A 116 6.51 7.57 2.67
N ARG A 117 6.22 6.30 2.37
CA ARG A 117 4.84 5.80 2.46
C ARG A 117 4.31 5.84 3.91
N CYS A 118 5.16 5.63 4.91
CA CYS A 118 4.77 5.71 6.32
C CYS A 118 4.36 7.13 6.71
N ALA A 119 5.13 8.15 6.32
CA ALA A 119 4.75 9.55 6.51
C ALA A 119 3.50 9.92 5.71
N TRP A 120 3.36 9.39 4.48
CA TRP A 120 2.17 9.59 3.65
C TRP A 120 0.90 9.03 4.31
N LEU A 121 0.98 7.84 4.92
CA LEU A 121 -0.13 7.22 5.65
C LEU A 121 -0.60 8.07 6.82
N TRP A 122 0.31 8.73 7.54
CA TRP A 122 -0.07 9.66 8.62
C TRP A 122 -0.86 10.86 8.07
N LYS A 123 -0.41 11.44 6.96
CA LYS A 123 -1.15 12.53 6.30
C LYS A 123 -2.53 12.08 5.83
N ARG A 124 -2.64 10.85 5.29
CA ARG A 124 -3.93 10.24 4.91
C ARG A 124 -4.86 10.11 6.11
N ASP A 125 -4.37 9.64 7.25
CA ASP A 125 -5.17 9.50 8.47
C ASP A 125 -5.69 10.87 8.97
N VAL A 126 -4.89 11.95 8.84
CA VAL A 126 -5.34 13.33 9.12
C VAL A 126 -6.46 13.77 8.18
N LEU A 127 -6.36 13.46 6.88
CA LEU A 127 -7.44 13.77 5.92
C LEU A 127 -8.72 13.02 6.24
N ALA A 128 -8.62 11.76 6.64
CA ALA A 128 -9.77 10.96 7.06
C ALA A 128 -10.40 11.52 8.35
N ALA A 129 -9.60 11.93 9.33
CA ALA A 129 -10.08 12.55 10.58
C ALA A 129 -10.86 13.85 10.36
N ASN A 130 -10.51 14.61 9.30
CA ASN A 130 -11.19 15.84 8.93
C ASN A 130 -12.37 15.63 7.96
N GLY A 131 -12.65 14.38 7.55
CA GLY A 131 -13.74 14.06 6.63
C GLY A 131 -13.44 14.39 5.16
N ASN A 132 -12.19 14.70 4.80
CA ASN A 132 -11.79 14.97 3.42
C ASN A 132 -11.77 13.70 2.56
N ILE A 133 -11.57 12.54 3.19
CA ILE A 133 -11.66 11.22 2.57
C ILE A 133 -12.35 10.25 3.52
N THR A 134 -12.84 9.12 2.98
CA THR A 134 -13.34 8.01 3.77
C THR A 134 -12.24 6.97 4.02
N GLY A 135 -12.12 6.48 5.25
CA GLY A 135 -11.22 5.35 5.57
C GLY A 135 -10.97 5.18 7.07
N PRO A 136 -10.30 4.09 7.46
CA PRO A 136 -9.94 3.86 8.85
C PRO A 136 -8.85 4.83 9.28
N ILE A 137 -8.90 5.21 10.54
CA ILE A 137 -7.87 5.99 11.23
C ILE A 137 -7.21 5.04 12.23
N GLY A 138 -5.87 4.96 12.23
CA GLY A 138 -5.12 4.16 13.21
C GLY A 138 -4.49 2.89 12.65
N GLY A 139 -3.78 2.16 13.52
CA GLY A 139 -2.99 0.98 13.14
C GLY A 139 -1.65 1.33 12.47
N ARG A 140 -1.10 2.53 12.74
CA ARG A 140 0.18 3.02 12.18
C ARG A 140 1.33 3.01 13.17
N GLN A 141 1.16 2.37 14.34
CA GLN A 141 2.24 2.26 15.33
C GLN A 141 3.47 1.57 14.73
N ASN A 142 3.24 0.55 13.89
CA ASN A 142 4.32 -0.08 13.13
C ASN A 142 5.07 0.90 12.21
N CYS A 143 4.39 1.89 11.62
CA CYS A 143 5.03 2.92 10.81
C CYS A 143 5.90 3.83 11.69
N ALA A 144 5.45 4.16 12.89
CA ALA A 144 6.24 4.91 13.87
C ALA A 144 7.47 4.09 14.30
N ASP A 145 7.26 2.83 14.68
CA ASP A 145 8.32 1.95 15.16
C ASP A 145 9.35 1.67 14.05
N GLU A 146 8.91 1.47 12.81
CA GLU A 146 9.82 1.23 11.69
C GLU A 146 10.54 2.49 11.22
N ALA A 147 9.84 3.62 11.09
CA ALA A 147 10.45 4.85 10.62
C ALA A 147 11.34 5.52 11.66
N LEU A 148 10.97 5.46 12.95
CA LEU A 148 11.69 6.16 14.02
C LEU A 148 12.63 5.24 14.80
N MET A 149 12.31 3.96 14.98
CA MET A 149 13.10 3.06 15.84
C MET A 149 14.04 2.14 15.07
N LYS A 150 14.00 2.12 13.72
CA LYS A 150 14.93 1.37 12.86
C LYS A 150 15.79 2.27 11.96
N GLU A 151 15.97 3.53 12.34
CA GLU A 151 16.63 4.59 11.55
C GLU A 151 17.99 4.19 10.94
N ASN A 152 18.77 3.34 11.62
CA ASN A 152 20.10 2.94 11.18
C ASN A 152 20.21 1.47 10.73
N LYS A 153 19.08 0.76 10.56
CA LYS A 153 19.10 -0.65 10.17
C LYS A 153 19.39 -0.85 8.69
N PHE A 154 18.95 0.07 7.84
CA PHE A 154 18.99 -0.06 6.37
C PHE A 154 19.42 1.24 5.71
N ALA A 155 20.17 1.15 4.62
CA ALA A 155 20.43 2.27 3.74
C ALA A 155 19.18 2.59 2.90
N MET A 156 19.04 3.84 2.44
CA MET A 156 17.88 4.28 1.66
C MET A 156 17.59 3.40 0.42
N GLY A 157 18.64 2.94 -0.26
CA GLY A 157 18.53 2.09 -1.46
C GLY A 157 18.32 0.60 -1.18
N ASP A 158 18.36 0.16 0.07
CA ASP A 158 18.22 -1.26 0.41
C ASP A 158 16.79 -1.73 0.08
N VAL A 159 16.67 -2.82 -0.67
CA VAL A 159 15.37 -3.44 -0.98
C VAL A 159 15.00 -4.31 0.20
N VAL A 160 14.00 -3.89 0.99
CA VAL A 160 13.65 -4.52 2.28
C VAL A 160 12.16 -4.60 2.52
N ALA A 161 11.37 -3.78 1.83
CA ALA A 161 9.96 -3.60 2.14
C ALA A 161 9.07 -4.35 1.15
N GLY A 162 8.22 -5.23 1.69
CA GLY A 162 7.17 -5.87 0.91
C GLY A 162 6.12 -4.86 0.46
N TYR A 163 5.73 -4.96 -0.81
CA TYR A 163 4.69 -4.18 -1.45
C TYR A 163 3.64 -5.14 -2.04
N ARG A 164 2.38 -4.97 -1.65
CA ARG A 164 1.29 -5.86 -2.04
C ARG A 164 0.18 -5.08 -2.71
N LEU A 165 -0.24 -5.56 -3.87
CA LEU A 165 -1.33 -5.02 -4.67
C LEU A 165 -2.67 -5.49 -4.13
N ARG A 166 -3.60 -4.56 -3.96
CA ARG A 166 -4.90 -4.80 -3.31
C ARG A 166 -6.02 -4.06 -4.03
N PHE A 167 -7.23 -4.60 -3.94
CA PHE A 167 -8.43 -4.06 -4.59
C PHE A 167 -9.56 -3.80 -3.58
N LEU A 168 -9.19 -3.26 -2.42
CA LEU A 168 -10.06 -3.18 -1.24
C LEU A 168 -10.98 -1.95 -1.28
N SER A 169 -11.99 -1.97 -0.40
CA SER A 169 -12.79 -0.77 -0.10
C SER A 169 -11.99 0.24 0.73
N CYS A 170 -12.61 1.35 1.17
CA CYS A 170 -11.92 2.40 1.95
C CYS A 170 -11.20 1.89 3.22
N SER A 171 -11.40 0.62 3.60
CA SER A 171 -10.79 -0.07 4.72
C SER A 171 -10.12 -1.37 4.28
N VAL A 172 -8.99 -1.71 4.91
CA VAL A 172 -8.57 -3.12 4.97
C VAL A 172 -9.48 -3.81 5.99
N PRO A 173 -10.10 -4.96 5.68
CA PRO A 173 -10.92 -5.67 6.64
C PRO A 173 -10.10 -5.95 7.92
N PRO A 174 -10.67 -5.77 9.12
CA PRO A 174 -9.95 -5.90 10.39
C PRO A 174 -9.37 -7.29 10.67
N ASN A 175 -9.70 -8.30 9.86
CA ASN A 175 -9.28 -9.70 10.04
C ASN A 175 -8.29 -10.20 8.96
N PHE A 176 -7.63 -9.31 8.23
CA PHE A 176 -6.56 -9.71 7.31
C PHE A 176 -5.26 -9.91 8.10
N VAL A 177 -5.05 -11.14 8.59
CA VAL A 177 -3.80 -11.56 9.23
C VAL A 177 -2.73 -11.76 8.15
N VAL A 178 -1.52 -11.26 8.44
CA VAL A 178 -0.31 -11.33 7.60
C VAL A 178 0.20 -12.76 7.48
#